data_AF-A0A1M2W6H7-F1
#
_entry.id   AF-A0A1M2W6H7-F1
#
_cell.length_a   1.000
_cell.length_b   1.000
_cell.length_c   1.000
_cell.angle_alpha   90.00
_cell.angle_beta   90.00
_cell.angle_gamma   90.00
#
_symmetry.space_group_name_H-M   'P 1'
#
loop_
_entity.id
_entity.type
_entity.pdbx_description
1 polymer ?
#
loop_
_entity_poly.entity_id
_entity_poly.type
_entity_poly.pdbx_seq_one_letter_code
_entity_poly.pdbx_strand_id
1 'polypeptide(L)'
;MVTDAMYTPLLAHTDITPHDPDDDYSCKGAAKDCAVVRGKKIVFERLLCALVLLACILSILSSVATMSLAAFKFKGASLAGDKNLEYASTYIGLDSVFRNPAAIPPPPLRNFPVVVGIVDQLHPTSSYPDTPSWESSFGTVYTADREIRMSPTETTVAQFWAGDYGMERCSLEFTLPSTAARETVFVQVWRVDAPQRLSPERLAWDTRPEKNGLLISQEMKPNVTVRSEEFHCHSGSFQAFELGCAGDGCLVDFRQDSKIEAERLHALQWV
;
A
#
# COMPACT_ATOMS: atom_id res chain seq x y z
N MET A 1 23.92 21.77 -16.27
CA MET A 1 25.25 21.15 -16.40
C MET A 1 25.27 19.94 -15.48
N VAL A 2 24.98 18.76 -16.04
CA VAL A 2 24.93 17.49 -15.32
C VAL A 2 26.08 16.66 -15.88
N THR A 3 27.00 16.25 -15.02
CA THR A 3 28.18 15.48 -15.39
C THR A 3 27.83 14.01 -15.45
N ASP A 4 27.92 13.40 -16.64
CA ASP A 4 27.82 11.97 -16.87
C ASP A 4 28.98 11.23 -16.19
N ALA A 5 28.65 10.31 -15.29
CA ALA A 5 29.60 9.35 -14.74
C ALA A 5 29.73 8.17 -15.69
N MET A 6 30.88 8.09 -16.37
CA MET A 6 31.26 7.04 -17.31
C MET A 6 31.66 5.77 -16.53
N TYR A 7 30.92 4.68 -16.75
CA TYR A 7 31.18 3.36 -16.17
C TYR A 7 32.29 2.64 -16.95
N THR A 8 33.34 2.19 -16.26
CA THR A 8 34.45 1.38 -16.80
C THR A 8 34.31 -0.08 -16.34
N PRO A 9 34.23 -1.06 -17.25
CA PRO A 9 34.25 -2.47 -16.87
C PRO A 9 35.69 -2.93 -16.55
N LEU A 10 35.87 -3.46 -15.35
CA LEU A 10 37.02 -4.25 -14.93
C LEU A 10 36.86 -5.66 -15.50
N LEU A 11 37.61 -6.04 -16.53
CA LEU A 11 37.93 -7.43 -16.88
C LEU A 11 38.94 -7.46 -18.04
N ALA A 12 40.24 -7.56 -17.71
CA ALA A 12 41.27 -8.09 -18.61
C ALA A 12 42.54 -8.40 -17.80
N HIS A 13 42.58 -9.56 -17.16
CA HIS A 13 43.85 -10.16 -16.76
C HIS A 13 43.76 -11.67 -16.91
N THR A 14 44.20 -12.16 -18.06
CA THR A 14 44.57 -13.56 -18.26
C THR A 14 45.95 -13.55 -18.90
N ASP A 15 46.98 -13.39 -18.07
CA ASP A 15 48.33 -13.78 -18.43
C ASP A 15 48.39 -15.32 -18.39
N ILE A 16 48.36 -15.92 -19.57
CA ILE A 16 48.68 -17.32 -19.76
C ILE A 16 50.18 -17.37 -20.03
N THR A 17 50.96 -17.67 -19.00
CA THR A 17 52.35 -18.08 -19.17
C THR A 17 52.37 -19.54 -19.64
N PRO A 18 53.07 -19.88 -20.74
CA PRO A 18 53.30 -21.27 -21.11
C PRO A 18 54.32 -21.85 -20.12
N HIS A 19 53.85 -22.74 -19.24
CA HIS A 19 54.74 -23.55 -18.42
C HIS A 19 55.20 -24.74 -19.26
N ASP A 20 56.48 -24.72 -19.62
CA ASP A 20 57.21 -25.83 -20.22
C ASP A 20 57.51 -26.87 -19.12
N PRO A 21 57.20 -28.16 -19.30
CA PRO A 21 57.76 -29.22 -18.48
C PRO A 21 58.61 -30.16 -19.36
N ASP A 22 59.83 -29.73 -19.65
CA ASP A 22 60.94 -30.64 -19.96
C ASP A 22 61.44 -31.27 -18.65
N ASP A 23 60.80 -32.38 -18.25
CA ASP A 23 61.37 -33.31 -17.26
C ASP A 23 61.60 -34.67 -17.93
N ASP A 24 62.72 -34.76 -18.64
CA ASP A 24 63.33 -35.97 -19.15
C ASP A 24 63.87 -36.81 -17.98
N TYR A 25 62.99 -37.63 -17.38
CA TYR A 25 63.42 -38.69 -16.47
C TYR A 25 64.04 -39.85 -17.26
N SER A 26 65.33 -39.69 -17.57
CA SER A 26 66.20 -40.74 -18.10
C SER A 26 66.38 -41.88 -17.07
N CYS A 27 65.59 -42.95 -17.22
CA CYS A 27 65.78 -44.23 -16.51
C CYS A 27 67.09 -44.90 -16.99
N LYS A 28 68.23 -44.58 -16.37
CA LYS A 28 69.46 -45.42 -16.46
C LYS A 28 69.43 -46.48 -15.37
N GLY A 29 68.69 -47.56 -15.59
CA GLY A 29 68.59 -48.71 -14.70
C GLY A 29 67.78 -49.83 -15.33
N ALA A 30 68.11 -51.08 -15.03
CA ALA A 30 67.64 -52.30 -15.69
C ALA A 30 66.13 -52.28 -16.05
N ALA A 31 65.80 -52.72 -17.26
CA ALA A 31 64.48 -52.65 -17.90
C ALA A 31 63.30 -53.31 -17.14
N LYS A 32 63.55 -53.97 -16.00
CA LYS A 32 62.51 -54.58 -15.16
C LYS A 32 61.96 -53.65 -14.08
N ASP A 33 62.67 -52.59 -13.68
CA ASP A 33 62.26 -51.75 -12.56
C ASP A 33 61.46 -50.49 -12.97
N CYS A 34 61.60 -49.98 -14.21
CA CYS A 34 60.84 -48.80 -14.65
C CYS A 34 59.37 -49.09 -15.02
N ALA A 35 58.96 -50.35 -15.18
CA ALA A 35 57.55 -50.73 -15.38
C ALA A 35 56.71 -50.61 -14.09
N VAL A 36 57.33 -50.82 -12.92
CA VAL A 36 56.64 -50.81 -11.62
C VAL A 36 56.35 -49.38 -11.15
N VAL A 37 57.23 -48.43 -11.44
CA VAL A 37 57.07 -47.01 -11.06
C VAL A 37 56.02 -46.32 -11.92
N ARG A 38 55.95 -46.63 -13.22
CA ARG A 38 54.98 -46.04 -14.16
C ARG A 38 53.54 -46.54 -13.92
N GLY A 39 53.38 -47.80 -13.48
CA GLY A 39 52.08 -48.35 -13.08
C GLY A 39 51.48 -47.70 -11.83
N LYS A 40 52.31 -47.36 -10.84
CA LYS A 40 51.85 -46.68 -9.61
C LYS A 40 51.43 -45.22 -9.86
N LYS A 41 52.08 -44.51 -10.78
CA LYS A 41 51.74 -43.11 -11.12
C LYS A 41 50.36 -42.98 -11.79
N ILE A 42 50.02 -43.90 -12.70
CA ILE A 42 48.71 -43.93 -13.38
C ILE A 42 47.57 -44.25 -12.40
N VAL A 43 47.81 -45.14 -11.42
CA VAL A 43 46.83 -45.45 -10.38
C VAL A 43 46.62 -44.25 -9.44
N PHE A 44 47.69 -43.52 -9.12
CA PHE A 44 47.62 -42.33 -8.28
C PHE A 44 46.90 -41.15 -8.97
N GLU A 45 47.16 -40.88 -10.24
CA GLU A 45 46.46 -39.84 -11.00
C GLU A 45 44.96 -40.12 -11.15
N ARG A 46 44.59 -41.39 -11.42
CA ARG A 46 43.17 -41.79 -11.48
C ARG A 46 42.47 -41.64 -10.14
N LEU A 47 43.16 -41.97 -9.05
CA LEU A 47 42.65 -41.78 -7.69
C LEU A 47 42.46 -40.29 -7.37
N LEU A 48 43.43 -39.44 -7.75
CA LEU A 48 43.35 -38.00 -7.56
C LEU A 48 42.18 -37.40 -8.34
N CYS A 49 42.02 -37.74 -9.62
CA CYS A 49 40.88 -37.30 -10.43
C CYS A 49 39.55 -37.77 -9.84
N ALA A 50 39.46 -39.02 -9.36
CA ALA A 50 38.25 -39.53 -8.73
C ALA A 50 37.91 -38.76 -7.43
N LEU A 51 38.91 -38.41 -6.62
CA LEU A 51 38.71 -37.62 -5.40
C LEU A 51 38.27 -36.19 -5.71
N VAL A 52 38.84 -35.54 -6.73
CA VAL A 52 38.43 -34.20 -7.17
C VAL A 52 36.99 -34.21 -7.68
N LEU A 53 36.61 -35.20 -8.51
CA LEU A 53 35.24 -35.34 -8.99
C LEU A 53 34.25 -35.57 -7.83
N LEU A 54 34.62 -36.40 -6.86
CA LEU A 54 33.80 -36.65 -5.67
C LEU A 54 33.63 -35.38 -4.83
N ALA A 55 34.69 -34.58 -4.64
CA ALA A 55 34.61 -33.31 -3.93
C ALA A 55 33.70 -32.29 -4.66
N CYS A 56 33.76 -32.21 -5.98
CA CYS A 56 32.86 -31.38 -6.79
C CYS A 56 31.40 -31.83 -6.70
N ILE A 57 31.14 -33.14 -6.72
CA ILE A 57 29.77 -33.66 -6.57
C ILE A 57 29.22 -33.31 -5.18
N LEU A 58 30.02 -33.47 -4.13
CA LEU A 58 29.62 -33.14 -2.76
C LEU A 58 29.36 -31.65 -2.56
N SER A 59 30.14 -30.76 -3.17
CA SER A 59 29.93 -29.30 -3.07
C SER A 59 28.68 -28.84 -3.82
N ILE A 60 28.36 -29.47 -4.95
CA ILE A 60 27.11 -29.21 -5.68
C ILE A 60 25.92 -29.70 -4.86
N LEU A 61 25.98 -30.92 -4.30
CA LEU A 61 24.92 -31.46 -3.47
C LEU A 61 24.67 -30.63 -2.21
N SER A 62 25.71 -30.13 -1.54
CA SER A 62 25.57 -29.27 -0.36
C SER A 62 24.97 -27.90 -0.70
N SER A 63 25.37 -27.33 -1.84
CA SER A 63 24.79 -26.08 -2.36
C SER A 63 23.31 -26.24 -2.71
N VAL A 64 22.93 -27.35 -3.37
CA VAL A 64 21.53 -27.65 -3.70
C VAL A 64 20.71 -27.89 -2.44
N ALA A 65 21.25 -28.59 -1.45
CA ALA A 65 20.57 -28.85 -0.17
C ALA A 65 20.33 -27.56 0.63
N THR A 66 21.33 -26.67 0.71
CA THR A 66 21.18 -25.37 1.39
C THR A 66 20.18 -24.47 0.69
N MET A 67 20.22 -24.39 -0.64
CA MET A 67 19.22 -23.65 -1.42
C MET A 67 17.81 -24.22 -1.28
N SER A 68 17.68 -25.54 -1.24
CA SER A 68 16.38 -26.21 -1.05
C SER A 68 15.81 -25.97 0.34
N LEU A 69 16.65 -26.04 1.38
CA LEU A 69 16.26 -25.73 2.76
C LEU A 69 15.91 -24.26 2.95
N ALA A 70 16.67 -23.35 2.32
CA ALA A 70 16.34 -21.92 2.29
C ALA A 70 14.99 -21.71 1.59
N ALA A 71 14.80 -22.26 0.40
CA ALA A 71 13.54 -22.15 -0.33
C ALA A 71 12.35 -22.76 0.45
N PHE A 72 12.55 -23.84 1.21
CA PHE A 72 11.52 -24.40 2.07
C PHE A 72 11.20 -23.51 3.27
N LYS A 73 12.21 -22.92 3.92
CA LYS A 73 12.02 -21.96 5.01
C LYS A 73 11.35 -20.66 4.53
N PHE A 74 11.69 -20.19 3.33
CA PHE A 74 11.11 -19.00 2.73
C PHE A 74 9.74 -19.23 2.08
N LYS A 75 9.39 -20.46 1.68
CA LYS A 75 8.03 -20.81 1.22
C LYS A 75 6.96 -20.72 2.31
N GLY A 76 7.36 -20.76 3.59
CA GLY A 76 6.46 -20.51 4.73
C GLY A 76 6.28 -19.02 5.06
N ALA A 77 7.22 -18.18 4.64
CA ALA A 77 7.10 -16.73 4.73
C ALA A 77 6.51 -16.21 3.41
N SER A 78 5.26 -16.56 3.13
CA SER A 78 4.49 -15.76 2.20
C SER A 78 4.47 -14.33 2.77
N LEU A 79 5.13 -13.40 2.08
CA LEU A 79 4.88 -11.96 2.14
C LEU A 79 3.45 -11.65 1.65
N ALA A 80 2.46 -12.47 2.01
CA ALA A 80 1.11 -12.00 2.20
C ALA A 80 1.20 -11.05 3.39
N GLY A 81 1.63 -9.81 3.11
CA GLY A 81 1.62 -8.74 4.09
C GLY A 81 0.28 -8.81 4.79
N ASP A 82 0.33 -8.95 6.11
CA ASP A 82 -0.88 -8.99 6.91
C ASP A 82 -1.62 -7.69 6.59
N LYS A 83 -2.76 -7.82 5.90
CA LYS A 83 -3.51 -6.67 5.40
C LYS A 83 -4.03 -5.84 6.57
N ASN A 84 -3.95 -6.36 7.79
CA ASN A 84 -4.43 -5.75 9.01
C ASN A 84 -3.32 -5.06 9.82
N LEU A 85 -2.14 -4.85 9.25
CA LEU A 85 -1.13 -4.03 9.91
C LEU A 85 -1.62 -2.58 10.02
N GLU A 86 -1.52 -2.04 11.22
CA GLU A 86 -1.74 -0.62 11.46
C GLU A 86 -0.72 0.21 10.67
N TYR A 87 -1.14 1.41 10.28
CA TYR A 87 -0.21 2.36 9.67
C TYR A 87 0.84 2.78 10.69
N ALA A 88 2.11 2.64 10.30
CA ALA A 88 3.20 3.14 11.13
C ALA A 88 3.06 4.67 11.30
N SER A 89 3.03 5.13 12.55
CA SER A 89 3.01 6.56 12.86
C SER A 89 4.26 7.24 12.31
N THR A 90 4.07 8.35 11.61
CA THR A 90 5.17 9.22 11.15
C THR A 90 5.77 10.06 12.29
N TYR A 91 5.13 10.07 13.47
CA TYR A 91 5.48 10.91 14.61
C TYR A 91 6.18 10.10 15.72
N ILE A 92 7.32 9.49 15.39
CA ILE A 92 8.07 8.64 16.31
C ILE A 92 8.58 9.48 17.51
N GLY A 93 8.22 9.06 18.73
CA GLY A 93 8.66 9.69 19.98
C GLY A 93 7.85 10.91 20.41
N LEU A 94 6.81 11.31 19.65
CA LEU A 94 5.97 12.46 20.00
C LEU A 94 5.06 12.18 21.21
N ASP A 95 4.80 10.90 21.49
CA ASP A 95 4.16 10.39 22.70
C ASP A 95 4.95 10.71 23.98
N SER A 96 6.28 10.78 23.87
CA SER A 96 7.18 11.03 24.99
C SER A 96 7.46 12.52 25.27
N VAL A 97 7.04 13.41 24.37
CA VAL A 97 7.26 14.85 24.53
C VAL A 97 6.27 15.42 25.54
N PHE A 98 6.77 16.13 26.55
CA PHE A 98 5.94 16.82 27.54
C PHE A 98 5.02 17.84 26.87
N ARG A 99 3.71 17.57 26.88
CA ARG A 99 2.69 18.56 26.52
C ARG A 99 2.39 19.42 27.74
N ASN A 100 2.63 20.73 27.64
CA ASN A 100 2.21 21.67 28.68
C ASN A 100 0.67 21.70 28.72
N PRO A 101 0.01 21.25 29.80
CA PRO A 101 -1.45 21.22 29.87
C PRO A 101 -2.07 22.63 29.92
N ALA A 102 -1.28 23.67 30.22
CA ALA A 102 -1.70 25.06 30.19
C ALA A 102 -1.56 25.71 28.79
N ALA A 103 -1.01 25.01 27.80
CA ALA A 103 -0.94 25.51 26.44
C ALA A 103 -2.35 25.54 25.82
N ILE A 104 -2.63 26.59 25.04
CA ILE A 104 -3.88 26.72 24.29
C ILE A 104 -3.89 25.62 23.22
N PRO A 105 -4.94 24.76 23.15
CA PRO A 105 -5.04 23.74 22.12
C PRO A 105 -5.06 24.37 20.71
N PRO A 106 -4.49 23.70 19.69
CA PRO A 106 -4.62 24.15 18.32
C PRO A 106 -6.11 24.15 17.90
N PRO A 107 -6.51 25.00 16.94
CA PRO A 107 -7.85 24.94 16.38
C PRO A 107 -8.10 23.59 15.69
N PRO A 108 -9.37 23.15 15.58
CA PRO A 108 -9.71 21.92 14.88
C PRO A 108 -9.21 21.91 13.44
N LEU A 109 -8.62 20.79 13.03
CA LEU A 109 -8.20 20.54 11.65
C LEU A 109 -9.39 20.08 10.83
N ARG A 110 -9.51 20.61 9.61
CA ARG A 110 -10.54 20.20 8.63
C ARG A 110 -9.93 19.19 7.67
N ASN A 111 -10.41 17.96 7.73
CA ASN A 111 -10.01 16.89 6.84
C ASN A 111 -11.12 16.57 5.83
N PHE A 112 -10.74 16.54 4.56
CA PHE A 112 -11.62 16.15 3.47
C PHE A 112 -11.51 14.64 3.22
N PRO A 113 -12.54 14.00 2.65
CA PRO A 113 -12.50 12.57 2.39
C PRO A 113 -11.42 12.24 1.36
N VAL A 114 -10.60 11.23 1.66
CA VAL A 114 -9.56 10.70 0.77
C VAL A 114 -10.13 9.76 -0.29
N VAL A 115 -11.31 9.22 -0.03
CA VAL A 115 -12.11 8.40 -0.95
C VAL A 115 -13.56 8.84 -0.85
N VAL A 116 -14.20 9.04 -1.99
CA VAL A 116 -15.65 9.22 -2.13
C VAL A 116 -16.09 8.32 -3.27
N GLY A 117 -17.18 7.59 -3.10
CA GLY A 117 -17.75 6.79 -4.17
C GLY A 117 -19.23 6.53 -3.96
N ILE A 118 -19.95 6.41 -5.07
CA ILE A 118 -21.38 6.17 -5.10
C ILE A 118 -21.60 4.67 -5.21
N VAL A 119 -22.54 4.13 -4.43
CA VAL A 119 -23.02 2.76 -4.54
C VAL A 119 -24.50 2.78 -4.88
N ASP A 120 -24.90 1.99 -5.87
CA ASP A 120 -26.26 1.96 -6.39
C ASP A 120 -26.90 0.58 -6.18
N GLN A 121 -28.00 0.55 -5.45
CA GLN A 121 -28.78 -0.65 -5.20
C GLN A 121 -29.35 -1.28 -6.47
N LEU A 122 -29.66 -0.48 -7.50
CA LEU A 122 -30.19 -0.98 -8.77
C LEU A 122 -29.12 -1.66 -9.62
N HIS A 123 -27.86 -1.28 -9.43
CA HIS A 123 -26.71 -1.82 -10.17
C HIS A 123 -25.67 -2.39 -9.20
N PRO A 124 -25.98 -3.51 -8.53
CA PRO A 124 -25.30 -3.85 -7.29
C PRO A 124 -23.83 -4.26 -7.45
N THR A 125 -23.44 -4.68 -8.66
CA THR A 125 -22.07 -5.05 -9.01
C THR A 125 -21.29 -3.92 -9.69
N SER A 126 -21.93 -2.78 -9.97
CA SER A 126 -21.29 -1.65 -10.65
C SER A 126 -20.51 -0.80 -9.65
N SER A 127 -19.30 -0.42 -10.04
CA SER A 127 -18.51 0.60 -9.35
C SER A 127 -18.46 1.88 -10.19
N TYR A 128 -18.46 3.01 -9.50
CA TYR A 128 -18.42 4.34 -10.10
C TYR A 128 -17.15 5.05 -9.63
N PRO A 129 -15.97 4.72 -10.19
CA PRO A 129 -14.74 5.40 -9.85
C PRO A 129 -14.82 6.86 -10.32
N ASP A 130 -15.03 7.79 -9.38
CA ASP A 130 -15.08 9.22 -9.65
C ASP A 130 -13.66 9.78 -9.78
N THR A 131 -13.08 9.65 -10.98
CA THR A 131 -11.87 10.37 -11.38
C THR A 131 -12.25 11.37 -12.48
N PRO A 132 -12.86 12.51 -12.13
CA PRO A 132 -13.14 13.55 -13.12
C PRO A 132 -11.82 14.00 -13.73
N SER A 133 -11.69 13.80 -15.03
CA SER A 133 -10.51 14.14 -15.80
C SER A 133 -10.90 15.00 -16.99
N TRP A 134 -10.11 16.01 -17.29
CA TRP A 134 -10.25 16.77 -18.52
C TRP A 134 -8.93 16.80 -19.29
N GLU A 135 -9.04 16.77 -20.61
CA GLU A 135 -7.88 16.88 -21.49
C GLU A 135 -7.47 18.36 -21.61
N SER A 136 -6.29 18.69 -21.12
CA SER A 136 -5.67 20.00 -21.30
C SER A 136 -4.64 19.95 -22.44
N SER A 137 -4.17 21.12 -22.90
CA SER A 137 -3.08 21.20 -23.88
C SER A 137 -1.76 20.57 -23.40
N PHE A 138 -1.61 20.29 -22.10
CA PHE A 138 -0.43 19.69 -21.49
C PHE A 138 -0.67 18.25 -21.01
N GLY A 139 -1.82 17.65 -21.34
CA GLY A 139 -2.22 16.29 -20.96
C GLY A 139 -3.47 16.25 -20.08
N THR A 140 -3.81 15.05 -19.61
CA THR A 140 -5.00 14.79 -18.77
C THR A 140 -4.81 15.34 -17.36
N VAL A 141 -5.74 16.19 -16.91
CA VAL A 141 -5.78 16.75 -15.57
C VAL A 141 -6.92 16.11 -14.79
N TYR A 142 -6.59 15.46 -13.67
CA TYR A 142 -7.57 14.90 -12.73
C TYR A 142 -7.95 15.94 -11.68
N THR A 143 -9.23 16.24 -11.53
CA THR A 143 -9.67 17.20 -10.51
C THR A 143 -9.84 16.51 -9.16
N ALA A 144 -9.69 17.31 -8.09
CA ALA A 144 -9.91 16.87 -6.73
C ALA A 144 -11.41 16.86 -6.36
N ASP A 145 -12.27 17.29 -7.28
CA ASP A 145 -13.70 17.41 -7.03
C ASP A 145 -14.28 16.00 -6.87
N ARG A 146 -15.18 15.86 -5.90
CA ARG A 146 -15.82 14.58 -5.58
C ARG A 146 -17.33 14.73 -5.65
N GLU A 147 -17.98 13.85 -6.39
CA GLU A 147 -19.43 13.80 -6.48
C GLU A 147 -20.04 13.18 -5.22
N ILE A 148 -21.02 13.86 -4.64
CA ILE A 148 -21.83 13.37 -3.54
C ILE A 148 -23.25 13.24 -4.08
N ARG A 149 -23.72 12.00 -4.18
CA ARG A 149 -25.06 11.67 -4.66
C ARG A 149 -25.80 10.80 -3.66
N MET A 150 -27.04 11.18 -3.36
CA MET A 150 -27.96 10.41 -2.53
C MET A 150 -29.32 10.41 -3.19
N SER A 151 -29.89 9.23 -3.36
CA SER A 151 -31.25 9.01 -3.85
C SER A 151 -31.88 7.84 -3.09
N PRO A 152 -33.14 7.43 -3.38
CA PRO A 152 -33.73 6.28 -2.71
C PRO A 152 -32.99 4.96 -3.00
N THR A 153 -32.16 4.93 -4.06
CA THR A 153 -31.41 3.74 -4.48
C THR A 153 -29.89 3.92 -4.45
N GLU A 154 -29.39 5.16 -4.45
CA GLU A 154 -27.96 5.48 -4.41
C GLU A 154 -27.55 6.04 -3.05
N THR A 155 -26.43 5.57 -2.51
CA THR A 155 -25.78 6.16 -1.33
C THR A 155 -24.33 6.52 -1.66
N THR A 156 -23.78 7.50 -0.95
CA THR A 156 -22.38 7.90 -1.08
C THR A 156 -21.58 7.38 0.09
N VAL A 157 -20.49 6.65 -0.16
CA VAL A 157 -19.52 6.26 0.86
C VAL A 157 -18.33 7.21 0.82
N ALA A 158 -18.02 7.82 1.95
CA ALA A 158 -16.90 8.74 2.12
C ALA A 158 -15.95 8.22 3.21
N GLN A 159 -14.65 8.18 2.92
CA GLN A 159 -13.60 7.75 3.85
C GLN A 159 -12.62 8.88 4.13
N PHE A 160 -12.32 9.09 5.41
CA PHE A 160 -11.42 10.11 5.95
C PHE A 160 -10.19 9.43 6.55
N TRP A 161 -9.06 10.13 6.50
CA TRP A 161 -7.82 9.70 7.15
C TRP A 161 -7.59 10.54 8.41
N ALA A 162 -7.43 9.89 9.57
CA ALA A 162 -7.04 10.53 10.82
C ALA A 162 -5.52 10.44 10.99
N GLY A 163 -4.78 11.20 10.18
CA GLY A 163 -3.32 11.11 10.13
C GLY A 163 -2.56 11.84 11.24
N ASP A 164 -3.18 12.86 11.83
CA ASP A 164 -2.49 13.78 12.75
C ASP A 164 -2.43 13.21 14.17
N TYR A 165 -1.21 13.02 14.67
CA TYR A 165 -0.99 12.38 15.97
C TYR A 165 -1.58 13.19 17.14
N GLY A 166 -2.43 12.53 17.92
CA GLY A 166 -3.06 13.10 19.11
C GLY A 166 -4.20 14.06 18.80
N MET A 167 -4.74 14.04 17.57
CA MET A 167 -5.97 14.72 17.16
C MET A 167 -7.13 13.72 17.09
N GLU A 168 -7.38 13.02 18.20
CA GLU A 168 -8.20 11.81 18.22
C GLU A 168 -9.67 12.04 18.62
N ARG A 169 -10.09 13.30 18.67
CA ARG A 169 -11.47 13.71 18.87
C ARG A 169 -11.99 14.25 17.55
N CYS A 170 -12.94 13.53 16.97
CA CYS A 170 -13.48 13.82 15.65
C CYS A 170 -14.96 14.21 15.70
N SER A 171 -15.40 15.02 14.75
CA SER A 171 -16.81 15.16 14.40
C SER A 171 -16.98 15.32 12.90
N LEU A 172 -18.06 14.79 12.34
CA LEU A 172 -18.39 14.97 10.94
C LEU A 172 -19.26 16.22 10.77
N GLU A 173 -18.87 17.10 9.86
CA GLU A 173 -19.66 18.26 9.45
C GLU A 173 -20.10 18.10 7.99
N PHE A 174 -21.40 18.29 7.76
CA PHE A 174 -22.02 18.20 6.45
C PHE A 174 -22.87 19.44 6.18
N THR A 175 -22.57 20.13 5.10
CA THR A 175 -23.32 21.28 4.61
C THR A 175 -24.02 20.89 3.32
N LEU A 176 -25.35 20.97 3.31
CA LEU A 176 -26.14 20.73 2.11
C LEU A 176 -26.18 22.02 1.27
N PRO A 177 -25.59 22.10 0.08
CA PRO A 177 -25.62 23.33 -0.69
C PRO A 177 -26.98 23.56 -1.36
N SER A 178 -27.34 24.82 -1.59
CA SER A 178 -28.56 25.21 -2.32
C SER A 178 -28.70 24.65 -3.74
N THR A 179 -27.59 24.25 -4.36
CA THR A 179 -27.55 23.59 -5.67
C THR A 179 -27.89 22.10 -5.59
N ALA A 180 -27.70 21.45 -4.44
CA ALA A 180 -27.84 20.01 -4.30
C ALA A 180 -29.28 19.52 -4.18
N ALA A 181 -30.14 20.31 -3.54
CA ALA A 181 -31.53 19.97 -3.30
C ALA A 181 -32.41 21.21 -3.42
N ARG A 182 -33.57 21.06 -4.10
CA ARG A 182 -34.55 22.14 -4.26
C ARG A 182 -35.37 22.41 -3.00
N GLU A 183 -35.53 21.38 -2.18
CA GLU A 183 -36.37 21.38 -0.99
C GLU A 183 -35.62 20.75 0.18
N THR A 184 -36.30 20.69 1.32
CA THR A 184 -35.77 20.06 2.53
C THR A 184 -35.69 18.55 2.32
N VAL A 185 -34.58 17.93 2.72
CA VAL A 185 -34.33 16.50 2.54
C VAL A 185 -33.98 15.84 3.87
N PHE A 186 -34.38 14.59 4.07
CA PHE A 186 -34.04 13.85 5.28
C PHE A 186 -32.75 13.05 5.07
N VAL A 187 -31.65 13.50 5.65
CA VAL A 187 -30.31 12.91 5.47
C VAL A 187 -29.99 12.01 6.64
N GLN A 188 -29.41 10.85 6.32
CA GLN A 188 -28.85 9.93 7.30
C GLN A 188 -27.38 9.66 6.99
N VAL A 189 -26.54 9.74 8.01
CA VAL A 189 -25.12 9.39 7.89
C VAL A 189 -24.82 8.27 8.87
N TRP A 190 -24.30 7.18 8.36
CA TRP A 190 -23.98 5.98 9.11
C TRP A 190 -22.47 5.79 9.11
N ARG A 191 -21.90 5.35 10.23
CA ARG A 191 -20.53 4.83 10.25
C ARG A 191 -20.52 3.47 9.58
N VAL A 192 -19.46 3.18 8.82
CA VAL A 192 -19.27 1.87 8.18
C VAL A 192 -17.90 1.28 8.51
N ASP A 193 -17.79 -0.04 8.51
CA ASP A 193 -16.55 -0.74 8.86
C ASP A 193 -15.61 -0.86 7.65
N ALA A 194 -14.60 0.02 7.61
CA ALA A 194 -13.59 0.05 6.56
C ALA A 194 -12.20 0.41 7.15
N PRO A 195 -11.53 -0.54 7.83
CA PRO A 195 -10.26 -0.28 8.52
C PRO A 195 -9.10 -0.03 7.55
N GLN A 196 -9.23 -0.47 6.31
CA GLN A 196 -8.28 -0.24 5.22
C GLN A 196 -8.80 0.81 4.25
N ARG A 197 -7.90 1.42 3.48
CA ARG A 197 -8.27 2.35 2.42
C ARG A 197 -9.20 1.66 1.41
N LEU A 198 -10.34 2.28 1.15
CA LEU A 198 -11.27 1.80 0.13
C LEU A 198 -10.67 1.99 -1.28
N SER A 199 -10.94 1.04 -2.17
CA SER A 199 -10.62 1.12 -3.59
C SER A 199 -11.89 1.55 -4.34
N PRO A 200 -11.93 2.77 -4.92
CA PRO A 200 -13.09 3.27 -5.66
C PRO A 200 -13.56 2.32 -6.76
N GLU A 201 -12.62 1.60 -7.39
CA GLU A 201 -12.88 0.68 -8.50
C GLU A 201 -13.61 -0.60 -8.05
N ARG A 202 -13.54 -0.93 -6.75
CA ARG A 202 -14.17 -2.11 -6.15
C ARG A 202 -15.35 -1.77 -5.25
N LEU A 203 -15.64 -0.49 -5.07
CA LEU A 203 -16.74 -0.02 -4.26
C LEU A 203 -18.03 -0.12 -5.09
N ALA A 204 -18.82 -1.13 -4.80
CA ALA A 204 -20.13 -1.40 -5.40
C ALA A 204 -21.13 -1.70 -4.28
N TRP A 205 -22.42 -1.78 -4.58
CA TRP A 205 -23.42 -2.07 -3.55
C TRP A 205 -23.15 -3.39 -2.83
N ASP A 206 -22.83 -4.46 -3.56
CA ASP A 206 -22.62 -5.80 -2.98
C ASP A 206 -21.33 -5.92 -2.17
N THR A 207 -20.36 -5.04 -2.43
CA THR A 207 -19.05 -5.03 -1.77
C THR A 207 -18.89 -3.85 -0.80
N ARG A 208 -19.97 -3.10 -0.55
CA ARG A 208 -19.92 -1.92 0.31
C ARG A 208 -19.64 -2.34 1.77
N PRO A 209 -18.89 -1.53 2.52
CA PRO A 209 -18.70 -1.71 3.95
C PRO A 209 -20.02 -1.85 4.73
N GLU A 210 -20.03 -2.69 5.75
CA GLU A 210 -21.20 -2.86 6.61
C GLU A 210 -21.43 -1.66 7.52
N LYS A 211 -22.70 -1.34 7.74
CA LYS A 211 -23.17 -0.27 8.61
C LYS A 211 -22.97 -0.64 10.08
N ASN A 212 -22.27 0.21 10.83
CA ASN A 212 -21.88 -0.02 12.23
C ASN A 212 -22.36 1.10 13.19
N GLY A 213 -23.40 1.85 12.81
CA GLY A 213 -24.06 2.82 13.69
C GLY A 213 -24.50 4.10 12.98
N LEU A 214 -25.64 4.64 13.40
CA LEU A 214 -26.18 5.89 12.88
C LEU A 214 -25.53 7.08 13.59
N LEU A 215 -24.96 8.01 12.83
CA LEU A 215 -24.24 9.18 13.34
C LEU A 215 -25.06 10.46 13.21
N ILE A 216 -25.78 10.63 12.10
CA ILE A 216 -26.64 11.79 11.83
C ILE A 216 -27.95 11.25 11.25
N SER A 217 -29.08 11.80 11.70
CA SER A 217 -30.40 11.54 11.12
C SER A 217 -31.26 12.77 11.31
N GLN A 218 -31.29 13.64 10.31
CA GLN A 218 -31.93 14.95 10.43
C GLN A 218 -32.51 15.44 9.10
N GLU A 219 -33.59 16.19 9.21
CA GLU A 219 -34.15 16.97 8.12
C GLU A 219 -33.30 18.22 7.86
N MET A 220 -32.75 18.34 6.66
CA MET A 220 -31.78 19.37 6.27
C MET A 220 -32.37 20.28 5.21
N LYS A 221 -32.31 21.59 5.49
CA LYS A 221 -32.62 22.64 4.51
C LYS A 221 -31.35 22.98 3.72
N PRO A 222 -31.47 23.51 2.50
CA PRO A 222 -30.30 23.95 1.76
C PRO A 222 -29.58 25.12 2.48
N ASN A 223 -28.26 25.15 2.33
CA ASN A 223 -27.29 25.99 3.04
C ASN A 223 -27.26 25.83 4.57
N VAL A 224 -27.78 24.71 5.10
CA VAL A 224 -27.65 24.37 6.52
C VAL A 224 -26.51 23.39 6.72
N THR A 225 -25.68 23.67 7.72
CA THR A 225 -24.63 22.78 8.21
C THR A 225 -25.15 21.99 9.40
N VAL A 226 -25.01 20.68 9.34
CA VAL A 226 -25.20 19.78 10.48
C VAL A 226 -23.84 19.26 10.94
N ARG A 227 -23.70 19.04 12.24
CA ARG A 227 -22.51 18.46 12.86
C ARG A 227 -22.92 17.24 13.68
N SER A 228 -22.15 16.16 13.57
CA SER A 228 -22.34 14.99 14.41
C SER A 228 -21.93 15.26 15.86
N GLU A 229 -22.32 14.35 16.74
CA GLU A 229 -21.65 14.24 18.04
C GLU A 229 -20.16 13.91 17.86
N GLU A 230 -19.39 14.23 18.90
CA GLU A 230 -17.97 13.91 18.95
C GLU A 230 -17.79 12.39 19.06
N PHE A 231 -16.81 11.86 18.34
CA PHE A 231 -16.40 10.47 18.44
C PHE A 231 -14.88 10.34 18.43
N HIS A 232 -14.41 9.26 19.05
CA HIS A 232 -12.98 8.95 19.03
C HIS A 232 -12.55 8.40 17.67
N CYS A 233 -11.44 8.91 17.16
CA CYS A 233 -10.83 8.50 15.90
C CYS A 233 -9.33 8.29 16.12
N HIS A 234 -8.86 7.04 16.09
CA HIS A 234 -7.47 6.75 16.42
C HIS A 234 -6.51 7.38 15.40
N SER A 235 -5.37 7.90 15.86
CA SER A 235 -4.32 8.41 14.98
C SER A 235 -3.82 7.29 14.07
N GLY A 236 -3.63 7.57 12.79
CA GLY A 236 -3.24 6.55 11.81
C GLY A 236 -4.37 5.60 11.40
N SER A 237 -5.64 5.98 11.56
CA SER A 237 -6.79 5.15 11.17
C SER A 237 -7.68 5.79 10.10
N PHE A 238 -8.44 4.94 9.38
CA PHE A 238 -9.49 5.39 8.49
C PHE A 238 -10.85 5.47 9.21
N GLN A 239 -11.60 6.52 8.91
CA GLN A 239 -12.96 6.72 9.37
C GLN A 239 -13.88 6.77 8.15
N ALA A 240 -14.80 5.83 8.02
CA ALA A 240 -15.67 5.72 6.85
C ALA A 240 -17.14 5.92 7.22
N PHE A 241 -17.87 6.58 6.32
CA PHE A 241 -19.28 6.91 6.49
C PHE A 241 -20.05 6.64 5.21
N GLU A 242 -21.27 6.14 5.35
CA GLU A 242 -22.25 6.04 4.27
C GLU A 242 -23.32 7.12 4.48
N LEU A 243 -23.45 7.99 3.50
CA LEU A 243 -24.44 9.03 3.41
C LEU A 243 -25.57 8.53 2.52
N GLY A 244 -26.77 8.50 3.09
CA GLY A 244 -27.98 8.22 2.34
C GLY A 244 -29.05 9.22 2.71
N CYS A 245 -30.17 9.14 2.01
CA CYS A 245 -31.33 9.88 2.42
C CYS A 245 -32.56 9.00 2.53
N ALA A 246 -33.50 9.44 3.38
CA ALA A 246 -34.72 8.72 3.67
C ALA A 246 -35.92 9.50 3.14
N GLY A 247 -36.95 8.76 2.71
CA GLY A 247 -38.20 9.32 2.21
C GLY A 247 -38.28 9.34 0.68
N ASP A 248 -39.53 9.31 0.19
CA ASP A 248 -39.82 9.30 -1.23
C ASP A 248 -39.42 10.63 -1.88
N GLY A 249 -38.71 10.57 -3.00
CA GLY A 249 -38.32 11.76 -3.76
C GLY A 249 -37.11 12.53 -3.21
N CYS A 250 -36.40 11.99 -2.22
CA CYS A 250 -35.12 12.56 -1.84
C CYS A 250 -34.11 12.43 -3.00
N LEU A 251 -33.58 13.57 -3.46
CA LEU A 251 -32.49 13.63 -4.41
C LEU A 251 -31.51 14.71 -3.96
N VAL A 252 -30.27 14.30 -3.72
CA VAL A 252 -29.15 15.19 -3.41
C VAL A 252 -28.05 14.87 -4.39
N ASP A 253 -27.62 15.86 -5.15
CA ASP A 253 -26.50 15.71 -6.08
C ASP A 253 -25.70 17.01 -6.14
N PHE A 254 -24.45 16.95 -5.71
CA PHE A 254 -23.51 18.05 -5.87
C PHE A 254 -22.07 17.55 -5.95
N ARG A 255 -21.19 18.42 -6.46
CA ARG A 255 -19.75 18.18 -6.42
C ARG A 255 -19.14 19.00 -5.30
N GLN A 256 -18.28 18.37 -4.52
CA GLN A 256 -17.51 19.03 -3.48
C GLN A 256 -16.19 19.53 -4.05
N ASP A 257 -15.97 20.83 -3.99
CA ASP A 257 -14.65 21.47 -4.13
C ASP A 257 -14.14 21.87 -2.73
N SER A 258 -12.95 21.39 -2.36
CA SER A 258 -12.31 21.71 -1.08
C SER A 258 -12.03 23.22 -0.89
N LYS A 259 -12.06 24.01 -1.96
CA LYS A 259 -11.85 25.46 -1.93
C LYS A 259 -13.13 26.26 -1.68
N ILE A 260 -14.31 25.69 -1.94
CA ILE A 260 -15.60 26.40 -1.85
C ILE A 260 -16.20 26.20 -0.46
N GLU A 261 -16.67 27.29 0.17
CA GLU A 261 -17.20 27.23 1.55
C GLU A 261 -18.57 26.58 1.66
N ALA A 262 -19.39 26.71 0.64
CA ALA A 262 -20.81 26.34 0.67
C ALA A 262 -21.08 24.84 0.43
N GLU A 263 -20.12 24.08 -0.10
CA GLU A 263 -20.31 22.70 -0.60
C GLU A 263 -19.34 21.75 0.11
N ARG A 264 -19.67 21.32 1.34
CA ARG A 264 -18.69 20.64 2.20
C ARG A 264 -19.25 19.44 2.97
N LEU A 265 -18.58 18.31 2.77
CA LEU A 265 -18.49 17.19 3.69
C LEU A 265 -17.04 17.11 4.19
N HIS A 266 -16.83 17.31 5.48
CA HIS A 266 -15.50 17.25 6.09
C HIS A 266 -15.55 16.70 7.53
N ALA A 267 -14.45 16.12 7.97
CA ALA A 267 -14.25 15.74 9.37
C ALA A 267 -13.42 16.82 10.07
N LEU A 268 -13.85 17.22 11.26
CA LEU A 268 -13.05 18.01 12.18
C LEU A 268 -12.27 17.09 13.11
N GLN A 269 -11.00 17.42 13.39
CA GLN A 269 -10.13 16.67 14.30
C GLN A 269 -9.44 17.61 15.30
N TRP A 270 -9.40 17.25 16.58
CA TRP A 270 -8.74 18.03 17.63
C TRP A 270 -8.27 17.16 18.81
N VAL A 271 -7.52 17.79 19.73
CA VAL A 271 -6.91 17.17 20.92
C VAL A 271 -7.91 16.89 22.03
#